data_AF-A0A951WZR5-F1
#
_entry.id   AF-A0A951WZR5-F1
#
_cell.length_a   1.000
_cell.length_b   1.000
_cell.length_c   1.000
_cell.angle_alpha   90.00
_cell.angle_beta   90.00
_cell.angle_gamma   90.00
#
_symmetry.space_group_name_H-M   'P 1'
#
loop_
_entity.id
_entity.type
_entity.pdbx_description
1 polymer ?
#
loop_
_entity_poly.entity_id
_entity_poly.type
_entity_poly.pdbx_seq_one_letter_code
_entity_poly.pdbx_strand_id
1 'polypeptide(L)'
;MFEATFRFYGVLNDFLPTEQRGQPIDIAVEEKAAVKHPIEALGVPHPEVEAILVNRRPVDFFYHVRAGDRVDVYPYDWLSQLAGYVALRPPVPAPVCFVADSHLGQLASYLRLLGFDTLYRNDYSDAELAQISAEDGRVLLTRDRGLLKHKIVVFGYCVRETQPRRQLISVLRRFELASQISPWQRCVRCNGLLVPVDKAKILHRLEPKTRLYYDDFQRCATCNQIYWQGSHFERMQHFLAGVRAELTN
;
A
#
# COMPACT_ATOMS: atom_id res chain seq x y z
N MET A 1 30.44 -10.49 17.85
CA MET A 1 29.38 -11.04 16.98
C MET A 1 29.02 -12.43 17.49
N PHE A 2 27.75 -12.79 17.45
CA PHE A 2 27.25 -14.11 17.84
C PHE A 2 26.28 -14.63 16.77
N GLU A 3 25.98 -15.93 16.81
CA GLU A 3 25.03 -16.54 15.87
C GLU A 3 23.59 -16.46 16.39
N ALA A 4 22.66 -16.19 15.48
CA ALA A 4 21.22 -16.31 15.69
C ALA A 4 20.56 -16.83 14.40
N THR A 5 19.45 -17.54 14.57
CA THR A 5 18.72 -18.18 13.46
C THR A 5 17.44 -17.40 13.16
N PHE A 6 17.24 -16.99 11.91
CA PHE A 6 16.04 -16.29 11.46
C PHE A 6 15.21 -17.18 10.54
N ARG A 7 13.88 -17.10 10.64
CA ARG A 7 12.96 -17.73 9.69
C ARG A 7 11.85 -16.75 9.33
N PHE A 8 11.58 -16.65 8.03
CA PHE A 8 10.53 -15.77 7.50
C PHE A 8 9.37 -16.59 6.96
N TYR A 9 8.16 -16.10 7.20
CA TYR A 9 6.92 -16.78 6.85
C TYR A 9 6.17 -16.04 5.73
N GLY A 10 5.30 -16.78 5.04
CA GLY A 10 4.39 -16.25 4.01
C GLY A 10 5.09 -15.38 2.97
N VAL A 11 4.44 -14.26 2.64
CA VAL A 11 4.89 -13.29 1.62
C VAL A 11 6.22 -12.60 1.96
N LEU A 12 6.78 -12.77 3.16
CA LEU A 12 8.10 -12.23 3.48
C LEU A 12 9.22 -12.97 2.75
N ASN A 13 8.98 -14.23 2.34
CA ASN A 13 9.95 -15.00 1.58
C ASN A 13 10.25 -14.40 0.20
N ASP A 14 9.36 -13.58 -0.35
CA ASP A 14 9.57 -12.89 -1.63
C ASP A 14 10.75 -11.91 -1.57
N PHE A 15 11.11 -11.45 -0.38
CA PHE A 15 12.25 -10.56 -0.15
C PHE A 15 13.58 -11.31 -0.07
N LEU A 16 13.56 -12.61 0.22
CA LEU A 16 14.78 -13.38 0.43
C LEU A 16 15.34 -13.92 -0.90
N PRO A 17 16.67 -14.13 -0.99
CA PRO A 17 17.28 -14.93 -2.04
C PRO A 17 16.59 -16.30 -2.14
N THR A 18 16.45 -16.85 -3.34
CA THR A 18 15.67 -18.07 -3.62
C THR A 18 16.11 -19.24 -2.74
N GLU A 19 17.42 -19.40 -2.55
CA GLU A 19 18.06 -20.43 -1.73
C GLU A 19 17.82 -20.27 -0.22
N GLN A 20 17.31 -19.13 0.25
CA GLN A 20 17.04 -18.87 1.66
C GLN A 20 15.54 -18.92 2.00
N ARG A 21 14.66 -19.11 1.00
CA ARG A 21 13.21 -19.08 1.19
C ARG A 21 12.70 -20.31 1.95
N GLY A 22 11.79 -20.08 2.88
CA GLY A 22 11.03 -21.12 3.59
C GLY A 22 11.80 -21.88 4.67
N GLN A 23 13.09 -21.60 4.83
CA GLN A 23 13.99 -22.31 5.73
C GLN A 23 14.67 -21.39 6.77
N PRO A 24 15.20 -21.94 7.86
CA PRO A 24 16.00 -21.19 8.81
C PRO A 24 17.31 -20.67 8.17
N ILE A 25 17.72 -19.47 8.55
CA ILE A 25 18.93 -18.78 8.07
C ILE A 25 19.76 -18.41 9.29
N ASP A 26 20.94 -19.00 9.42
CA ASP A 26 21.88 -18.66 10.46
C ASP A 26 22.70 -17.44 10.02
N ILE A 27 22.78 -16.42 10.87
CA ILE A 27 23.54 -15.20 10.61
C ILE A 27 24.40 -14.81 11.81
N ALA A 28 25.53 -14.18 11.51
CA ALA A 28 26.31 -13.47 12.51
C ALA A 28 25.64 -12.11 12.79
N VAL A 29 25.35 -11.84 14.06
CA VAL A 29 24.71 -10.61 14.53
C VAL A 29 25.70 -9.82 15.39
N GLU A 30 25.70 -8.50 15.20
CA GLU A 30 26.47 -7.57 16.03
C GLU A 30 25.95 -7.56 17.48
N GLU A 31 26.85 -7.27 18.42
CA GLU A 31 26.46 -7.16 19.81
C GLU A 31 25.45 -6.02 20.01
N LYS A 32 24.36 -6.30 20.74
CA LYS A 32 23.28 -5.35 21.03
C LYS A 32 22.47 -4.90 19.80
N ALA A 33 22.52 -5.61 18.67
CA ALA A 33 21.66 -5.29 17.54
C ALA A 33 20.17 -5.50 17.90
N ALA A 34 19.36 -4.45 17.71
CA ALA A 34 17.91 -4.57 17.77
C ALA A 34 17.42 -5.42 16.58
N VAL A 35 16.46 -6.32 16.80
CA VAL A 35 15.99 -7.34 15.85
C VAL A 35 15.57 -6.78 14.49
N LYS A 36 15.13 -5.51 14.45
CA LYS A 36 14.87 -4.77 13.22
C LYS A 36 16.07 -4.76 12.25
N HIS A 37 17.29 -4.52 12.75
CA HIS A 37 18.46 -4.35 11.90
C HIS A 37 18.82 -5.65 11.13
N PRO A 38 18.92 -6.84 11.78
CA PRO A 38 19.13 -8.09 11.05
C PRO A 38 18.00 -8.42 10.06
N ILE A 39 16.74 -8.15 10.41
CA ILE A 39 15.58 -8.34 9.51
C ILE A 39 15.76 -7.52 8.22
N GLU A 40 16.12 -6.25 8.35
CA GLU A 40 16.34 -5.36 7.21
C GLU A 40 17.60 -5.71 6.43
N ALA A 41 18.66 -6.18 7.11
CA ALA A 41 19.90 -6.66 6.49
C ALA A 41 19.67 -7.91 5.64
N LEU A 42 18.83 -8.84 6.11
CA LEU A 42 18.34 -10.00 5.35
C LEU A 42 17.39 -9.59 4.21
N GLY A 43 17.00 -8.33 4.17
CA GLY A 43 16.34 -7.70 3.04
C GLY A 43 14.88 -7.34 3.29
N VAL A 44 14.26 -7.83 4.36
CA VAL A 44 12.83 -7.63 4.62
C VAL A 44 12.59 -6.22 5.17
N PRO A 45 11.81 -5.37 4.48
CA PRO A 45 11.50 -4.04 5.00
C PRO A 45 10.65 -4.12 6.26
N HIS A 46 10.96 -3.30 7.29
CA HIS A 46 10.20 -3.34 8.54
C HIS A 46 8.70 -3.01 8.41
N PRO A 47 8.19 -2.25 7.43
CA PRO A 47 6.74 -2.06 7.27
C PRO A 47 5.98 -3.31 6.81
N GLU A 48 6.68 -4.34 6.32
CA GLU A 48 6.08 -5.59 5.84
C GLU A 48 5.92 -6.65 6.94
N VAL A 49 6.64 -6.49 8.05
CA VAL A 49 6.61 -7.42 9.18
C VAL A 49 5.48 -7.05 10.12
N GLU A 50 4.60 -7.98 10.48
CA GLU A 50 3.51 -7.72 11.43
C GLU A 50 3.69 -8.36 12.80
N ALA A 51 4.48 -9.43 12.89
CA ALA A 51 4.81 -10.04 14.17
C ALA A 51 6.22 -10.64 14.17
N ILE A 52 6.83 -10.64 15.36
CA ILE A 52 8.14 -11.25 15.61
C ILE A 52 8.01 -12.12 16.86
N LEU A 53 8.49 -13.36 16.76
CA LEU A 53 8.58 -14.30 17.87
C LEU A 53 10.04 -14.69 18.07
N VAL A 54 10.59 -14.45 19.26
CA VAL A 54 11.92 -14.92 19.65
C VAL A 54 11.77 -16.07 20.62
N ASN A 55 12.27 -17.24 20.26
CA ASN A 55 12.12 -18.48 21.05
C ASN A 55 10.65 -18.72 21.44
N ARG A 56 9.74 -18.55 20.47
CA ARG A 56 8.27 -18.64 20.62
C ARG A 56 7.61 -17.57 21.50
N ARG A 57 8.32 -16.51 21.88
CA ARG A 57 7.75 -15.40 22.67
C ARG A 57 7.60 -14.15 21.80
N PRO A 58 6.41 -13.50 21.78
CA PRO A 58 6.22 -12.26 21.05
C PRO A 58 7.16 -11.15 21.52
N VAL A 59 7.73 -10.40 20.57
CA VAL A 59 8.58 -9.24 20.84
C VAL A 59 8.29 -8.11 19.85
N ASP A 60 8.77 -6.90 20.18
CA ASP A 60 8.74 -5.75 19.27
C ASP A 60 10.08 -5.57 18.52
N PHE A 61 10.17 -4.50 17.71
CA PHE A 61 11.40 -4.18 16.97
C PHE A 61 12.58 -3.75 17.85
N PHE A 62 12.36 -3.42 19.13
CA PHE A 62 13.38 -2.97 20.07
C PHE A 62 14.04 -4.13 20.84
N TYR A 63 13.56 -5.36 20.65
CA TYR A 63 14.21 -6.54 21.19
C TYR A 63 15.66 -6.63 20.72
N HIS A 64 16.59 -6.77 21.67
CA HIS A 64 18.01 -6.94 21.39
C HIS A 64 18.31 -8.44 21.26
N VAL A 65 18.74 -8.86 20.07
CA VAL A 65 19.02 -10.27 19.75
C VAL A 65 20.15 -10.78 20.65
N ARG A 66 20.06 -12.05 21.04
CA ARG A 66 21.04 -12.77 21.87
C ARG A 66 21.59 -13.98 21.13
N ALA A 67 22.74 -14.47 21.59
CA ALA A 67 23.36 -15.68 21.05
C ALA A 67 22.41 -16.88 21.15
N GLY A 68 22.24 -17.59 20.03
CA GLY A 68 21.38 -18.77 19.93
C GLY A 68 19.89 -18.48 19.81
N ASP A 69 19.48 -17.22 19.70
CA ASP A 69 18.06 -16.87 19.51
C ASP A 69 17.53 -17.46 18.20
N ARG A 70 16.31 -17.98 18.27
CA ARG A 70 15.51 -18.36 17.09
C ARG A 70 14.43 -17.31 16.87
N VAL A 71 14.54 -16.57 15.78
CA VAL A 71 13.68 -15.44 15.44
C VAL A 71 12.75 -15.84 14.29
N ASP A 72 11.47 -16.00 14.58
CA ASP A 72 10.42 -16.23 13.59
C ASP A 72 9.74 -14.90 13.24
N VAL A 73 9.68 -14.55 11.96
CA VAL A 73 9.20 -13.25 11.45
C VAL A 73 8.01 -13.46 10.52
N TYR A 74 6.90 -12.76 10.81
CA TYR A 74 5.60 -13.03 10.19
C TYR A 74 5.02 -11.81 9.48
N PRO A 75 4.41 -12.00 8.30
CA PRO A 75 3.60 -11.00 7.60
C PRO A 75 2.14 -10.96 8.10
N TYR A 76 1.37 -10.05 7.52
CA TYR A 76 -0.05 -9.83 7.85
C TYR A 76 -0.97 -11.03 7.65
N ASP A 77 -0.75 -11.83 6.60
CA ASP A 77 -1.56 -13.00 6.26
C ASP A 77 -1.35 -14.20 7.19
N TRP A 78 -0.41 -14.08 8.13
CA TRP A 78 -0.13 -15.08 9.17
C TRP A 78 -0.71 -14.74 10.54
N LEU A 79 -1.16 -13.50 10.77
CA LEU A 79 -1.55 -13.06 12.12
C LEU A 79 -2.67 -13.89 12.74
N SER A 80 -3.64 -14.35 11.93
CA SER A 80 -4.75 -15.20 12.40
C SER A 80 -4.31 -16.58 12.88
N GLN A 81 -3.11 -17.03 12.53
CA GLN A 81 -2.56 -18.33 12.92
C GLN A 81 -1.70 -18.26 14.20
N LEU A 82 -1.40 -17.06 14.68
CA LEU A 82 -0.56 -16.85 15.86
C LEU A 82 -1.41 -16.89 17.13
N ALA A 83 -0.91 -17.57 18.17
CA ALA A 83 -1.54 -17.58 19.49
C ALA A 83 -1.51 -16.19 20.18
N GLY A 84 -0.57 -15.33 19.77
CA GLY A 84 -0.44 -13.96 20.23
C GLY A 84 0.75 -13.26 19.58
N TYR A 85 0.70 -11.94 19.50
CA TYR A 85 1.77 -11.09 19.00
C TYR A 85 1.73 -9.73 19.71
N VAL A 86 2.84 -8.97 19.62
CA VAL A 86 2.90 -7.57 20.04
C VAL A 86 2.76 -6.70 18.79
N ALA A 87 1.92 -5.68 18.83
CA ALA A 87 1.78 -4.74 17.72
C ALA A 87 3.11 -4.01 17.48
N LEU A 88 3.64 -4.10 16.27
CA LEU A 88 4.94 -3.51 15.91
C LEU A 88 4.86 -2.03 15.53
N ARG A 89 3.63 -1.52 15.35
CA ARG A 89 3.32 -0.13 14.97
C ARG A 89 1.89 0.22 15.38
N PRO A 90 1.51 1.51 15.45
CA PRO A 90 0.12 1.91 15.63
C PRO A 90 -0.77 1.40 14.48
N PRO A 91 -2.10 1.33 14.67
CA PRO A 91 -3.03 1.00 13.59
C PRO A 91 -2.95 2.05 12.47
N VAL A 92 -3.16 1.61 11.22
CA VAL A 92 -3.23 2.52 10.07
C VAL A 92 -4.39 3.52 10.28
N PRO A 93 -4.18 4.84 10.11
CA PRO A 93 -5.24 5.82 10.26
C PRO A 93 -6.43 5.56 9.32
N ALA A 94 -7.64 5.79 9.83
CA ALA A 94 -8.87 5.74 9.04
C ALA A 94 -9.37 7.17 8.75
N PRO A 95 -9.78 7.50 7.50
CA PRO A 95 -9.76 6.63 6.31
C PRO A 95 -8.32 6.36 5.82
N VAL A 96 -8.11 5.19 5.23
CA VAL A 96 -6.79 4.81 4.70
C VAL A 96 -6.43 5.70 3.52
N CYS A 97 -5.34 6.43 3.65
CA CYS A 97 -4.78 7.30 2.62
C CYS A 97 -3.44 6.76 2.12
N PHE A 98 -3.15 7.00 0.85
CA PHE A 98 -1.96 6.49 0.18
C PHE A 98 -1.06 7.61 -0.34
N VAL A 99 0.22 7.30 -0.44
CA VAL A 99 1.18 7.99 -1.30
C VAL A 99 1.88 6.92 -2.14
N ALA A 100 1.91 7.11 -3.45
CA ALA A 100 2.44 6.14 -4.40
C ALA A 100 3.70 6.66 -5.08
N ASP A 101 4.70 5.79 -5.17
CA ASP A 101 5.92 5.99 -5.95
C ASP A 101 5.62 6.27 -7.44
N SER A 102 6.50 7.03 -8.08
CA SER A 102 6.55 7.40 -9.50
C SER A 102 6.21 6.25 -10.47
N HIS A 103 6.61 5.01 -10.16
CA HIS A 103 6.35 3.81 -10.98
C HIS A 103 4.94 3.24 -10.86
N LEU A 104 4.10 3.77 -9.96
CA LEU A 104 2.78 3.23 -9.61
C LEU A 104 1.63 4.15 -10.06
N GLY A 105 1.83 4.97 -11.10
CA GLY A 105 0.84 5.95 -11.56
C GLY A 105 -0.51 5.36 -11.96
N GLN A 106 -0.52 4.17 -12.58
CA GLN A 106 -1.78 3.50 -12.94
C GLN A 106 -2.50 2.93 -11.71
N LEU A 107 -1.76 2.39 -10.75
CA LEU A 107 -2.31 1.97 -9.46
C LEU A 107 -2.92 3.16 -8.71
N ALA A 108 -2.20 4.29 -8.65
CA ALA A 108 -2.71 5.52 -8.05
C ALA A 108 -4.01 6.00 -8.72
N SER A 109 -4.08 5.91 -10.05
CA SER A 109 -5.29 6.25 -10.80
C SER A 109 -6.47 5.34 -10.45
N TYR A 110 -6.24 4.03 -10.27
CA TYR A 110 -7.27 3.09 -9.85
C TYR A 110 -7.72 3.28 -8.40
N LEU A 111 -6.80 3.56 -7.48
CA LEU A 111 -7.16 3.86 -6.09
C LEU A 111 -8.03 5.11 -5.99
N ARG A 112 -7.67 6.19 -6.72
CA ARG A 112 -8.48 7.42 -6.81
C ARG A 112 -9.86 7.16 -7.41
N LEU A 113 -9.92 6.34 -8.46
CA LEU A 113 -11.19 5.93 -9.08
C LEU A 113 -12.12 5.24 -8.08
N LEU A 114 -11.56 4.37 -7.21
CA LEU A 114 -12.29 3.67 -6.16
C LEU A 114 -12.65 4.56 -4.96
N GLY A 115 -12.22 5.83 -4.95
CA GLY A 115 -12.52 6.81 -3.91
C GLY A 115 -11.42 7.01 -2.87
N PHE A 116 -10.32 6.25 -2.93
CA PHE A 116 -9.24 6.35 -1.96
C PHE A 116 -8.39 7.61 -2.21
N ASP A 117 -8.03 8.30 -1.13
CA ASP A 117 -7.09 9.42 -1.20
C ASP A 117 -5.71 8.87 -1.56
N THR A 118 -5.20 9.21 -2.74
CA THR A 118 -3.88 8.73 -3.19
C THR A 118 -3.07 9.86 -3.81
N LEU A 119 -2.03 10.29 -3.09
CA LEU A 119 -1.04 11.20 -3.64
C LEU A 119 -0.13 10.47 -4.61
N TYR A 120 0.11 11.11 -5.75
CA TYR A 120 1.03 10.62 -6.77
C TYR A 120 1.45 11.80 -7.62
N ARG A 121 2.76 11.92 -7.79
CA ARG A 121 3.44 12.74 -8.79
C ARG A 121 4.59 11.93 -9.36
N ASN A 122 4.89 12.14 -10.64
CA ASN A 122 5.94 11.44 -11.34
C ASN A 122 7.35 11.90 -10.95
N ASP A 123 7.47 13.04 -10.25
CA ASP A 123 8.72 13.68 -9.87
C ASP A 123 9.01 13.65 -8.36
N TYR A 124 8.27 12.88 -7.58
CA TYR A 124 8.60 12.69 -6.16
C TYR A 124 9.92 11.95 -6.01
N SER A 125 10.80 12.48 -5.16
CA SER A 125 11.96 11.75 -4.66
C SER A 125 11.59 10.79 -3.54
N ASP A 126 12.43 9.78 -3.32
CA ASP A 126 12.30 8.82 -2.21
C ASP A 126 12.22 9.52 -0.84
N ALA A 127 13.00 10.58 -0.65
CA ALA A 127 12.98 11.36 0.59
C ALA A 127 11.62 12.06 0.79
N GLU A 128 11.06 12.66 -0.26
CA GLU A 128 9.75 13.29 -0.21
C GLU A 128 8.63 12.27 0.03
N LEU A 129 8.67 11.11 -0.64
CA LEU A 129 7.70 10.02 -0.43
C LEU A 129 7.69 9.55 1.03
N ALA A 130 8.87 9.32 1.60
CA ALA A 130 9.03 8.90 2.99
C ALA A 130 8.52 9.98 3.96
N GLN A 131 8.81 11.26 3.69
CA GLN A 131 8.36 12.39 4.51
C GLN A 131 6.84 12.55 4.47
N ILE A 132 6.23 12.56 3.28
CA ILE A 132 4.78 12.63 3.10
C ILE A 132 4.09 11.47 3.81
N SER A 133 4.62 10.25 3.69
CA SER A 133 4.08 9.08 4.39
C SER A 133 4.07 9.25 5.90
N ALA A 134 5.18 9.74 6.46
CA ALA A 134 5.36 9.91 7.90
C ALA A 134 4.52 11.05 8.47
N GLU A 135 4.50 12.22 7.82
CA GLU A 135 3.81 13.42 8.31
C GLU A 135 2.30 13.33 8.16
N ASP A 136 1.81 12.87 7.00
CA ASP A 136 0.37 12.78 6.72
C ASP A 136 -0.25 11.47 7.23
N GLY A 137 0.54 10.54 7.77
CA GLY A 137 0.07 9.21 8.18
C GLY A 137 -0.43 8.37 6.99
N ARG A 138 0.17 8.51 5.81
CA ARG A 138 -0.21 7.81 4.58
C ARG A 138 0.55 6.51 4.42
N VAL A 139 -0.12 5.49 3.90
CA VAL A 139 0.53 4.24 3.48
C VAL A 139 1.38 4.51 2.24
N LEU A 140 2.68 4.27 2.35
CA LEU A 140 3.62 4.34 1.22
C LEU A 140 3.52 3.09 0.35
N LEU A 141 3.11 3.25 -0.91
CA LEU A 141 3.12 2.21 -1.92
C LEU A 141 4.36 2.38 -2.79
N THR A 142 5.23 1.37 -2.83
CA THR A 142 6.43 1.37 -3.67
C THR A 142 6.83 -0.05 -4.04
N ARG A 143 7.70 -0.21 -5.04
CA ARG A 143 8.39 -1.47 -5.32
C ARG A 143 9.83 -1.45 -4.78
N ASP A 144 10.30 -0.30 -4.34
CA ASP A 144 11.62 -0.09 -3.80
C ASP A 144 11.68 -0.49 -2.32
N ARG A 145 12.50 -1.50 -2.04
CA ARG A 145 12.70 -2.04 -0.69
C ARG A 145 13.57 -1.11 0.16
N GLY A 146 14.51 -0.39 -0.45
CA GLY A 146 15.35 0.60 0.21
C GLY A 146 14.51 1.74 0.76
N LEU A 147 13.59 2.27 -0.05
CA LEU A 147 12.65 3.29 0.38
C LEU A 147 11.80 2.84 1.59
N LEU A 148 11.28 1.60 1.57
CA LEU A 148 10.52 1.07 2.71
C LEU A 148 11.34 0.87 4.00
N LYS A 149 12.67 0.73 3.90
CA LYS A 149 13.57 0.61 5.05
C LYS A 149 13.95 1.96 5.68
N HIS A 150 13.47 3.08 5.11
CA HIS A 150 13.65 4.39 5.74
C HIS A 150 12.99 4.40 7.13
N LYS A 151 13.76 4.80 8.15
CA LYS A 151 13.32 4.72 9.56
C LYS A 151 12.01 5.47 9.85
N ILE A 152 11.72 6.54 9.09
CA ILE A 152 10.51 7.35 9.24
C ILE A 152 9.25 6.72 8.65
N VAL A 153 9.40 5.72 7.76
CA VAL A 153 8.27 5.05 7.13
C VAL A 153 7.63 4.11 8.15
N VAL A 154 6.46 4.50 8.66
CA VAL A 154 5.69 3.67 9.60
C VAL A 154 4.77 2.71 8.85
N PHE A 155 4.08 3.22 7.84
CA PHE A 155 3.11 2.47 7.05
C PHE A 155 3.60 2.31 5.61
N GLY A 156 3.78 1.06 5.17
CA GLY A 156 4.30 0.81 3.84
C GLY A 156 3.84 -0.53 3.29
N TYR A 157 3.79 -0.61 1.96
CA TYR A 157 3.51 -1.84 1.24
C TYR A 157 4.34 -1.91 -0.04
N CYS A 158 5.14 -2.96 -0.12
CA CYS A 158 5.87 -3.38 -1.29
C CYS A 158 4.89 -3.98 -2.30
N VAL A 159 4.70 -3.31 -3.43
CA VAL A 159 3.85 -3.77 -4.51
C VAL A 159 4.62 -4.81 -5.33
N ARG A 160 4.29 -6.10 -5.14
CA ARG A 160 4.96 -7.21 -5.85
C ARG A 160 4.48 -7.37 -7.29
N GLU A 161 3.17 -7.23 -7.49
CA GLU A 161 2.52 -7.41 -8.79
C GLU A 161 3.00 -6.38 -9.81
N THR A 162 3.16 -6.80 -11.07
CA THR A 162 3.51 -5.91 -12.19
C THR A 162 2.28 -5.43 -12.93
N GLN A 163 1.21 -6.22 -12.94
CA GLN A 163 -0.03 -5.87 -13.63
C GLN A 163 -0.87 -4.92 -12.77
N PRO A 164 -1.22 -3.71 -13.26
CA PRO A 164 -1.90 -2.68 -12.48
C PRO A 164 -3.19 -3.12 -11.77
N ARG A 165 -3.98 -3.99 -12.43
CA ARG A 165 -5.20 -4.56 -11.81
C ARG A 165 -4.85 -5.50 -10.65
N ARG A 166 -3.82 -6.32 -10.80
CA ARG A 166 -3.37 -7.23 -9.73
C ARG A 166 -2.75 -6.46 -8.58
N GLN A 167 -1.98 -5.41 -8.87
CA GLN A 167 -1.48 -4.46 -7.85
C GLN A 167 -2.62 -3.91 -7.00
N LEU A 168 -3.69 -3.45 -7.65
CA LEU A 168 -4.88 -2.93 -6.99
C LEU A 168 -5.50 -3.98 -6.06
N ILE A 169 -5.75 -5.18 -6.57
CA ILE A 169 -6.33 -6.28 -5.77
C ILE A 169 -5.45 -6.61 -4.57
N SER A 170 -4.13 -6.68 -4.74
CA SER A 170 -3.21 -6.93 -3.62
C SER A 170 -3.29 -5.83 -2.55
N VAL A 171 -3.33 -4.55 -2.94
CA VAL A 171 -3.48 -3.43 -1.99
C VAL A 171 -4.84 -3.50 -1.27
N LEU A 172 -5.93 -3.72 -2.00
CA LEU A 172 -7.27 -3.78 -1.40
C LEU A 172 -7.41 -4.96 -0.43
N ARG A 173 -6.80 -6.12 -0.72
CA ARG A 173 -6.78 -7.28 0.19
C ARG A 173 -5.90 -7.01 1.40
N ARG A 174 -4.70 -6.44 1.21
CA ARG A 174 -3.74 -6.15 2.28
C ARG A 174 -4.31 -5.26 3.38
N PHE A 175 -5.14 -4.29 3.00
CA PHE A 175 -5.73 -3.30 3.90
C PHE A 175 -7.24 -3.47 4.09
N GLU A 176 -7.80 -4.61 3.64
CA GLU A 176 -9.22 -4.98 3.82
C GLU A 176 -10.21 -3.88 3.35
N LEU A 177 -9.92 -3.27 2.20
CA LEU A 177 -10.61 -2.05 1.73
C LEU A 177 -11.86 -2.31 0.88
N ALA A 178 -12.26 -3.56 0.70
CA ALA A 178 -13.37 -3.92 -0.20
C ALA A 178 -14.69 -3.20 0.16
N SER A 179 -15.01 -3.11 1.46
CA SER A 179 -16.22 -2.45 1.98
C SER A 179 -16.15 -0.92 1.92
N GLN A 180 -14.96 -0.34 1.75
CA GLN A 180 -14.72 1.11 1.73
C GLN A 180 -14.72 1.70 0.31
N ILE A 181 -14.92 0.87 -0.72
CA ILE A 181 -14.94 1.31 -2.11
C ILE A 181 -16.15 2.23 -2.33
N SER A 182 -15.86 3.52 -2.55
CA SER A 182 -16.83 4.57 -2.89
C SER A 182 -16.37 5.27 -4.16
N PRO A 183 -16.72 4.75 -5.34
CA PRO A 183 -16.20 5.27 -6.60
C PRO A 183 -16.66 6.69 -6.90
N TRP A 184 -15.95 7.36 -7.82
CA TRP A 184 -16.34 8.66 -8.37
C TRP A 184 -16.38 9.81 -7.35
N GLN A 185 -15.67 9.67 -6.22
CA GLN A 185 -15.50 10.73 -5.22
C GLN A 185 -14.29 11.63 -5.54
N ARG A 186 -13.31 11.12 -6.28
CA ARG A 186 -12.02 11.78 -6.51
C ARG A 186 -11.65 11.86 -7.99
N CYS A 187 -10.94 12.91 -8.33
CA CYS A 187 -10.36 13.12 -9.63
C CYS A 187 -9.20 12.14 -9.85
N VAL A 188 -9.32 11.26 -10.84
CA VAL A 188 -8.24 10.32 -11.20
C VAL A 188 -6.94 11.03 -11.58
N ARG A 189 -7.02 12.28 -12.09
CA ARG A 189 -5.84 13.06 -12.50
C ARG A 189 -5.09 13.67 -11.32
N CYS A 190 -5.78 14.33 -10.39
CA CYS A 190 -5.15 15.15 -9.35
C CYS A 190 -5.55 14.82 -7.92
N ASN A 191 -6.34 13.77 -7.68
CA ASN A 191 -6.83 13.35 -6.36
C ASN A 191 -7.88 14.28 -5.70
N GLY A 192 -8.12 15.47 -6.24
CA GLY A 192 -9.11 16.43 -5.71
C GLY A 192 -10.55 15.92 -5.76
N LEU A 193 -11.39 16.37 -4.83
CA LEU A 193 -12.78 15.95 -4.70
C LEU A 193 -13.62 16.33 -5.92
N LEU A 194 -14.52 15.42 -6.33
CA LEU A 194 -15.50 15.65 -7.38
C LEU A 194 -16.76 16.23 -6.77
N VAL A 195 -17.22 17.36 -7.31
CA VAL A 195 -18.46 18.02 -6.90
C VAL A 195 -19.43 18.04 -8.08
N PRO A 196 -20.75 17.88 -7.85
CA PRO A 196 -21.76 18.09 -8.88
C PRO A 196 -21.64 19.49 -9.49
N VAL A 197 -21.90 19.62 -10.79
CA VAL A 197 -21.91 20.92 -11.47
C VAL A 197 -23.06 21.00 -12.47
N ASP A 198 -23.76 22.14 -12.46
CA ASP A 198 -24.85 22.38 -13.40
C ASP A 198 -24.31 22.46 -14.83
N LYS A 199 -24.95 21.76 -15.76
CA LYS A 199 -24.63 21.77 -17.19
C LYS A 199 -24.50 23.20 -17.73
N ALA A 200 -25.41 24.11 -17.34
CA ALA A 200 -25.41 25.51 -17.75
C ALA A 200 -24.07 26.22 -17.48
N LYS A 201 -23.41 25.92 -16.35
CA LYS A 201 -22.13 26.53 -15.95
C LYS A 201 -20.95 26.04 -16.79
N ILE A 202 -21.09 24.91 -17.47
CA ILE A 202 -20.01 24.25 -18.21
C ILE A 202 -20.29 24.06 -19.70
N LEU A 203 -21.44 24.51 -20.21
CA LEU A 203 -21.85 24.37 -21.62
C LEU A 203 -20.73 24.74 -22.60
N HIS A 204 -20.03 25.84 -22.35
CA HIS A 204 -18.94 26.35 -23.19
C HIS A 204 -17.73 25.40 -23.30
N ARG A 205 -17.57 24.46 -22.36
CA ARG A 205 -16.45 23.49 -22.31
C ARG A 205 -16.82 22.11 -22.85
N LEU A 206 -18.11 21.84 -23.04
CA LEU A 206 -18.60 20.53 -23.49
C LEU A 206 -18.52 20.42 -25.01
N GLU A 207 -18.26 19.23 -25.53
CA GLU A 207 -18.38 18.95 -26.97
C GLU A 207 -19.86 18.86 -27.39
N PRO A 208 -20.21 19.12 -28.68
CA PRO A 208 -21.60 19.18 -29.13
C PRO A 208 -22.44 17.95 -28.78
N LYS A 209 -21.90 16.73 -28.98
CA LYS A 209 -22.60 15.49 -28.61
C LYS A 209 -22.77 15.34 -27.10
N THR A 210 -21.75 15.72 -26.33
CA THR A 210 -21.82 15.68 -24.86
C THR A 210 -22.88 16.63 -24.32
N ARG A 211 -23.02 17.82 -24.93
CA ARG A 211 -24.10 18.77 -24.61
C ARG A 211 -25.48 18.22 -24.94
N LEU A 212 -25.60 17.40 -25.99
CA LEU A 212 -26.90 16.91 -26.43
C LEU A 212 -27.41 15.74 -25.59
N TYR A 213 -26.52 14.82 -25.21
CA TYR A 213 -26.92 13.50 -24.67
C TYR A 213 -26.74 13.32 -23.15
N TYR A 214 -26.09 14.24 -22.44
CA TYR A 214 -25.82 14.07 -21.00
C TYR A 214 -26.19 15.31 -20.20
N ASP A 215 -26.76 15.10 -19.02
CA ASP A 215 -27.19 16.17 -18.10
C ASP A 215 -26.49 16.13 -16.73
N ASP A 216 -25.99 14.97 -16.32
CA ASP A 216 -25.27 14.81 -15.05
C ASP A 216 -23.77 14.97 -15.21
N PHE A 217 -23.22 16.00 -14.56
CA PHE A 217 -21.81 16.32 -14.59
C PHE A 217 -21.22 16.49 -13.19
N GLN A 218 -19.98 16.06 -13.05
CA GLN A 218 -19.12 16.38 -11.92
C GLN A 218 -17.91 17.19 -12.39
N ARG A 219 -17.43 18.07 -11.52
CA ARG A 219 -16.20 18.85 -11.73
C ARG A 219 -15.24 18.61 -10.57
N CYS A 220 -13.96 18.43 -10.87
CA CYS A 220 -12.94 18.44 -9.83
C CYS A 220 -12.79 19.84 -9.24
N ALA A 221 -12.86 19.96 -7.92
CA ALA A 221 -12.69 21.22 -7.20
C ALA A 221 -11.28 21.82 -7.34
N THR A 222 -10.27 21.02 -7.71
CA THR A 222 -8.87 21.44 -7.83
C THR A 222 -8.48 21.77 -9.27
N CYS A 223 -8.56 20.79 -10.19
CA CYS A 223 -8.08 20.97 -11.57
C CYS A 223 -9.18 21.35 -12.57
N ASN A 224 -10.42 21.53 -12.12
CA ASN A 224 -11.58 21.87 -12.97
C ASN A 224 -11.88 20.86 -14.08
N GLN A 225 -11.34 19.63 -14.00
CA GLN A 225 -11.66 18.55 -14.93
C GLN A 225 -13.14 18.17 -14.80
N ILE A 226 -13.82 18.04 -15.94
CA ILE A 226 -15.24 17.65 -16.01
C ILE A 226 -15.34 16.14 -16.28
N TYR A 227 -16.28 15.49 -15.61
CA TYR A 227 -16.61 14.07 -15.70
C TYR A 227 -18.13 13.90 -15.90
N TRP A 228 -18.53 12.88 -16.66
CA TRP A 228 -19.93 12.52 -16.92
C TRP A 228 -20.05 11.01 -17.22
N GLN A 229 -21.27 10.48 -17.15
CA GLN A 229 -21.55 9.05 -17.36
C GLN A 229 -21.65 8.68 -18.85
N GLY A 230 -20.54 8.80 -19.59
CA GLY A 230 -20.43 8.37 -20.99
C GLY A 230 -19.93 6.92 -21.15
N SER A 231 -19.53 6.54 -22.38
CA SER A 231 -18.96 5.21 -22.67
C SER A 231 -17.71 4.85 -21.85
N HIS A 232 -16.95 5.84 -21.37
CA HIS A 232 -15.84 5.60 -20.45
C HIS A 232 -16.31 5.18 -19.05
N PHE A 233 -17.47 5.67 -18.61
CA PHE A 233 -18.08 5.29 -17.33
C PHE A 233 -18.54 3.84 -17.33
N GLU A 234 -19.18 3.37 -18.41
CA GLU A 234 -19.60 1.97 -18.57
C GLU A 234 -18.40 1.00 -18.50
N ARG A 235 -17.33 1.29 -19.23
CA ARG A 235 -16.07 0.50 -19.16
C ARG A 235 -15.52 0.47 -17.74
N MET A 236 -15.61 1.59 -17.03
CA MET A 236 -15.13 1.70 -15.66
C MET A 236 -16.01 0.93 -14.69
N GLN A 237 -17.33 0.94 -14.86
CA GLN A 237 -18.24 0.10 -14.09
C GLN A 237 -17.96 -1.39 -14.29
N HIS A 238 -17.69 -1.82 -15.52
CA HIS A 238 -17.31 -3.22 -15.78
C HIS A 238 -15.99 -3.59 -15.08
N PHE A 239 -14.99 -2.70 -15.13
CA PHE A 239 -13.74 -2.87 -14.37
C PHE A 239 -14.00 -2.99 -12.86
N LEU A 240 -14.82 -2.09 -12.29
CA LEU A 240 -15.19 -2.10 -10.87
C LEU A 240 -15.91 -3.39 -10.46
N ALA A 241 -16.84 -3.87 -11.31
CA ALA A 241 -17.52 -5.14 -11.09
C ALA A 241 -16.54 -6.31 -11.07
N GLY A 242 -15.58 -6.33 -12.01
CA GLY A 242 -14.52 -7.33 -12.04
C GLY A 242 -13.61 -7.30 -10.80
N VAL A 243 -13.26 -6.10 -10.32
CA VAL A 243 -12.48 -5.92 -9.08
C VAL A 243 -13.26 -6.42 -7.87
N ARG A 244 -14.54 -6.07 -7.73
CA ARG A 244 -15.39 -6.52 -6.62
C ARG A 244 -15.56 -8.04 -6.62
N ALA A 245 -15.81 -8.65 -7.77
CA ALA A 245 -15.93 -10.10 -7.89
C ALA A 245 -14.66 -10.84 -7.44
N GLU A 246 -13.49 -10.29 -7.76
CA GLU A 246 -12.19 -10.87 -7.38
C GLU A 246 -11.87 -10.70 -5.88
N LEU A 247 -12.43 -9.69 -5.21
CA LEU A 247 -12.23 -9.50 -3.76
C LEU A 247 -13.11 -10.38 -2.89
N THR A 248 -14.25 -10.84 -3.42
CA THR A 248 -15.19 -11.74 -2.71
C THR A 248 -14.77 -13.22 -2.81
N ASN A 249 -13.87 -13.55 -3.74
CA ASN A 249 -13.25 -14.87 -3.90
C ASN A 249 -11.90 -14.93 -3.16
#